data_AF-A0A752BV80-F1
#
_entry.id   AF-A0A752BV80-F1
#
_cell.length_a   1.000
_cell.length_b   1.000
_cell.length_c   1.000
_cell.angle_alpha   90.00
_cell.angle_beta   90.00
_cell.angle_gamma   90.00
#
_symmetry.space_group_name_H-M   'P 1'
#
loop_
_entity.id
_entity.type
_entity.pdbx_description
1 polymer ?
#
loop_
_entity_poly.entity_id
_entity_poly.type
_entity_poly.pdbx_seq_one_letter_code
_entity_poly.pdbx_strand_id
1 'polypeptide(L)'
;NFLIFSRWEAQKPFLIFEGMVIAWLLGLSFGYFCDALSERFPLVYKAVPVMLRPMFLISAVFYTANELPYSLLSIFSWNPLLHANEIVREGMFEGYHSLYLEPFYPLAFSATLFLAGLIFHLICDTENH
;
A
#
# COMPACT_ATOMS: atom_id res chain seq x y z
N ASN A 1 -37.96 -2.71 10.14
CA ASN A 1 -36.84 -3.34 10.89
C ASN A 1 -35.94 -4.13 9.93
N PHE A 2 -35.51 -3.48 8.83
CA PHE A 2 -34.65 -4.05 7.77
C PHE A 2 -33.29 -3.30 7.68
N LEU A 3 -33.10 -2.32 8.58
CA LEU A 3 -31.96 -1.39 8.62
C LEU A 3 -30.88 -1.78 9.64
N ILE A 4 -31.14 -2.80 10.48
CA ILE A 4 -30.27 -3.12 11.64
C ILE A 4 -29.49 -4.43 11.46
N PHE A 5 -29.91 -5.35 10.57
CA PHE A 5 -29.33 -6.70 10.51
C PHE A 5 -28.87 -7.19 9.12
N SER A 6 -28.94 -6.37 8.06
CA SER A 6 -28.64 -6.82 6.68
C SER A 6 -27.30 -6.33 6.09
N ARG A 7 -26.44 -5.62 6.82
CA ARG A 7 -25.28 -4.93 6.20
C ARG A 7 -23.93 -5.10 6.89
N TRP A 8 -23.72 -6.22 7.58
CA TRP A 8 -22.36 -6.72 7.72
C TRP A 8 -21.96 -7.38 6.39
N GLU A 9 -21.79 -6.58 5.33
CA GLU A 9 -21.32 -7.01 4.00
C GLU A 9 -19.82 -7.38 4.04
N ALA A 10 -19.15 -7.24 5.19
CA ALA A 10 -17.85 -7.83 5.48
C ALA A 10 -18.00 -9.36 5.68
N GLN A 11 -18.32 -10.08 4.62
CA GLN A 11 -18.51 -11.54 4.69
C GLN A 11 -17.18 -12.27 4.92
N LYS A 12 -16.05 -11.70 4.46
CA LYS A 12 -14.70 -12.25 4.63
C LYS A 12 -13.82 -11.32 5.51
N PRO A 13 -14.09 -11.23 6.82
CA PRO A 13 -13.34 -10.33 7.72
C PRO A 13 -11.84 -10.63 7.76
N PHE A 14 -11.44 -11.88 7.51
CA PHE A 14 -10.04 -12.28 7.43
C PHE A 14 -9.30 -11.62 6.26
N LEU A 15 -9.91 -11.51 5.07
CA LEU A 15 -9.29 -10.83 3.93
C LEU A 15 -9.14 -9.33 4.17
N ILE A 16 -10.14 -8.70 4.78
CA ILE A 16 -10.07 -7.28 5.15
C ILE A 16 -8.89 -7.05 6.10
N PHE A 17 -8.76 -7.90 7.12
CA PHE A 17 -7.66 -7.80 8.07
C PHE A 17 -6.29 -7.98 7.40
N GLU A 18 -6.16 -8.96 6.49
CA GLU A 18 -4.93 -9.17 5.73
C GLU A 18 -4.56 -7.95 4.88
N GLY A 19 -5.51 -7.40 4.11
CA GLY A 19 -5.27 -6.21 3.30
C GLY A 19 -4.90 -4.97 4.14
N MET A 20 -5.53 -4.80 5.30
CA MET A 20 -5.19 -3.72 6.25
C MET A 20 -3.77 -3.89 6.82
N VAL A 21 -3.37 -5.11 7.18
CA VAL A 21 -2.01 -5.40 7.66
C VAL A 21 -0.97 -5.11 6.58
N ILE A 22 -1.23 -5.52 5.34
CA ILE A 22 -0.33 -5.24 4.20
C ILE A 22 -0.21 -3.73 3.96
N ALA A 23 -1.32 -2.99 3.96
CA ALA A 23 -1.31 -1.54 3.81
C ALA A 23 -0.52 -0.85 4.94
N TRP A 24 -0.68 -1.33 6.17
CA TRP A 24 0.06 -0.84 7.33
C TRP A 24 1.56 -1.11 7.21
N LEU A 25 1.97 -2.32 6.82
CA LEU A 25 3.38 -2.68 6.61
C LEU A 25 4.03 -1.87 5.48
N LEU A 26 3.31 -1.63 4.38
CA LEU A 26 3.76 -0.76 3.31
C LEU A 26 4.00 0.67 3.80
N GLY A 27 3.04 1.23 4.55
CA GLY A 27 3.16 2.57 5.13
C GLY A 27 4.33 2.69 6.10
N LEU A 28 4.52 1.69 6.97
CA LEU A 28 5.65 1.63 7.89
C LEU A 28 7.00 1.56 7.18
N SER A 29 7.12 0.66 6.19
CA SER A 29 8.37 0.47 5.44
C SER A 29 8.75 1.71 4.65
N PHE A 30 7.75 2.37 4.04
CA PHE A 30 7.95 3.63 3.33
C PHE A 30 8.34 4.77 4.28
N GLY A 31 7.65 4.90 5.40
CA GLY A 31 7.97 5.89 6.43
C GLY A 31 9.39 5.72 6.96
N TYR A 32 9.79 4.49 7.28
CA TYR A 32 11.14 4.18 7.75
C TYR A 32 12.22 4.48 6.69
N PHE A 33 11.96 4.15 5.42
CA PHE A 33 12.88 4.50 4.34
C PHE A 33 13.03 6.02 4.18
N CYS A 34 11.94 6.78 4.23
CA CYS A 34 11.98 8.23 4.16
C CYS A 34 12.71 8.87 5.35
N ASP A 35 12.52 8.32 6.55
CA ASP A 35 13.21 8.74 7.78
C ASP A 35 14.72 8.55 7.63
N ALA A 36 15.16 7.34 7.27
CA ALA A 36 16.57 7.04 7.02
C ALA A 36 17.17 7.99 5.95
N LEU A 37 16.45 8.25 4.85
CA LEU A 37 16.92 9.18 3.81
C LEU A 37 17.03 10.63 4.30
N SER A 38 16.18 11.02 5.25
CA SER A 38 16.13 12.37 5.78
C SER A 38 17.33 12.73 6.65
N GLU A 39 17.99 11.73 7.25
CA GLU A 39 19.23 11.90 8.02
C GLU A 39 20.34 12.53 7.16
N ARG A 40 20.42 12.14 5.89
CA ARG A 40 21.40 12.70 4.94
C ARG A 40 20.85 13.86 4.12
N PHE A 41 19.56 13.82 3.77
CA PHE A 41 18.92 14.80 2.90
C PHE A 41 17.68 15.39 3.56
N PRO A 42 17.78 16.52 4.29
CA PRO A 42 16.64 17.17 4.94
C PRO A 42 15.57 17.66 3.95
N LEU A 43 15.89 17.70 2.66
CA LEU A 43 14.93 18.01 1.58
C LEU A 43 13.86 16.92 1.43
N VAL A 44 14.16 15.67 1.81
CA VAL A 44 13.24 14.53 1.68
C VAL A 44 11.96 14.80 2.48
N TYR A 45 12.08 15.33 3.71
CA TYR A 45 10.92 15.64 4.56
C TYR A 45 9.93 16.62 3.90
N LYS A 46 10.44 17.55 3.08
CA LYS A 46 9.62 18.51 2.33
C LYS A 46 9.01 17.89 1.07
N ALA A 47 9.68 16.91 0.46
CA ALA A 47 9.26 16.26 -0.78
C ALA A 47 8.22 15.16 -0.56
N VAL A 48 8.31 14.41 0.54
CA VAL A 48 7.39 13.31 0.90
C VAL A 48 5.91 13.72 0.82
N PRO A 49 5.44 14.80 1.47
CA PRO A 49 4.02 15.19 1.41
C PRO A 49 3.58 15.69 0.04
N VAL A 50 4.51 16.06 -0.85
CA VAL A 50 4.21 16.42 -2.25
C VAL A 50 4.01 15.16 -3.08
N MET A 51 4.83 14.12 -2.85
CA MET A 51 4.77 12.85 -3.58
C MET A 51 3.66 11.90 -3.12
N LEU A 52 3.30 11.93 -1.82
CA LEU A 52 2.21 11.10 -1.31
C LEU A 52 0.83 11.49 -1.87
N ARG A 53 0.62 12.76 -2.24
CA ARG A 53 -0.65 13.24 -2.82
C ARG A 53 -1.01 12.53 -4.13
N PRO A 54 -0.15 12.51 -5.17
CA PRO A 54 -0.44 11.76 -6.39
C PRO A 54 -0.47 10.25 -6.14
N MET A 55 0.40 9.70 -5.29
CA MET A 55 0.37 8.26 -4.97
C MET A 55 -0.95 7.83 -4.32
N PHE A 56 -1.53 8.67 -3.46
CA PHE A 56 -2.85 8.42 -2.86
C PHE A 56 -3.95 8.39 -3.93
N LEU A 57 -3.93 9.33 -4.88
CA LEU A 57 -4.87 9.34 -6.01
C LEU A 57 -4.69 8.11 -6.92
N ILE A 58 -3.46 7.61 -7.05
CA ILE A 58 -3.07 6.46 -7.87
C ILE A 58 -3.39 5.10 -7.20
N SER A 59 -3.68 5.09 -5.89
CA SER A 59 -3.90 3.87 -5.11
C SER A 59 -5.28 3.20 -5.33
N ALA A 60 -6.00 3.49 -6.42
CA ALA A 60 -7.32 2.94 -6.68
C ALA A 60 -8.34 3.17 -5.54
N VAL A 61 -8.19 4.28 -4.79
CA VAL A 61 -9.18 4.69 -3.77
C VAL A 61 -10.49 5.11 -4.45
N PHE A 62 -10.41 5.86 -5.56
CA PHE A 62 -11.57 6.44 -6.24
C PHE A 62 -12.11 5.61 -7.42
N TYR A 63 -11.39 4.59 -7.87
CA TYR A 63 -11.74 3.77 -9.02
C TYR A 63 -11.40 2.31 -8.72
N THR A 64 -12.12 1.41 -9.35
CA THR A 64 -11.95 -0.03 -9.14
C THR A 64 -11.10 -0.60 -10.27
N ALA A 65 -10.22 -1.58 -10.01
CA ALA A 65 -9.37 -2.17 -11.06
C ALA A 65 -10.20 -2.66 -12.28
N ASN A 66 -11.40 -3.19 -12.03
CA ASN A 66 -12.31 -3.68 -13.07
C ASN A 66 -12.93 -2.59 -13.98
N GLU A 67 -12.83 -1.30 -13.62
CA GLU A 67 -13.38 -0.19 -14.43
C GLU A 67 -12.34 0.42 -15.39
N LEU A 68 -11.06 0.03 -15.25
CA LEU A 68 -9.96 0.57 -16.03
C LEU A 68 -9.72 -0.25 -17.31
N PRO A 69 -9.41 0.40 -18.45
CA PRO A 69 -8.95 -0.31 -19.64
C PRO A 69 -7.64 -1.08 -19.36
N TYR A 70 -7.47 -2.25 -19.98
CA TYR A 70 -6.32 -3.15 -19.76
C TYR A 70 -4.95 -2.48 -19.86
N SER A 71 -4.79 -1.46 -20.70
CA SER A 71 -3.55 -0.69 -20.82
C SER A 71 -3.18 0.05 -19.53
N LEU A 72 -4.16 0.73 -18.90
CA LEU A 72 -3.96 1.42 -17.63
C LEU A 72 -3.77 0.42 -16.48
N LEU A 73 -4.49 -0.70 -16.52
CA LEU A 73 -4.37 -1.76 -15.52
C LEU A 73 -2.92 -2.27 -15.38
N SER A 74 -2.22 -2.40 -16.51
CA SER A 74 -0.83 -2.86 -16.55
C SER A 74 0.17 -1.89 -15.93
N ILE A 75 -0.15 -0.58 -15.89
CA ILE A 75 0.67 0.45 -15.25
C ILE A 75 0.33 0.52 -13.76
N PHE A 76 -0.95 0.48 -13.42
CA PHE A 76 -1.41 0.56 -12.04
C PHE A 76 -1.07 -0.70 -11.23
N SER A 77 -0.95 -1.87 -11.86
CA SER A 77 -0.55 -3.12 -11.21
C SER A 77 0.86 -3.08 -10.61
N TRP A 78 1.71 -2.13 -11.01
CA TRP A 78 3.03 -1.94 -10.39
C TRP A 78 2.93 -1.31 -9.00
N ASN A 79 1.81 -0.67 -8.67
CA ASN A 79 1.62 -0.01 -7.38
C ASN A 79 1.20 -1.04 -6.31
N PRO A 80 2.04 -1.32 -5.29
CA PRO A 80 1.70 -2.28 -4.23
C PRO A 80 0.48 -1.84 -3.40
N LEU A 81 0.19 -0.54 -3.32
CA LEU A 81 -1.02 -0.03 -2.64
C LEU A 81 -2.31 -0.41 -3.37
N LEU A 82 -2.26 -0.59 -4.70
CA LEU A 82 -3.43 -1.05 -5.46
C LEU A 82 -3.80 -2.48 -5.02
N HIS A 83 -2.81 -3.38 -4.92
CA HIS A 83 -3.03 -4.75 -4.47
C HIS A 83 -3.62 -4.81 -3.06
N ALA A 84 -3.11 -3.98 -2.14
CA ALA A 84 -3.66 -3.90 -0.77
C ALA A 84 -5.12 -3.44 -0.75
N ASN A 85 -5.46 -2.41 -1.56
CA ASN A 85 -6.83 -1.90 -1.63
C ASN A 85 -7.80 -2.87 -2.32
N GLU A 86 -7.36 -3.61 -3.32
CA GLU A 86 -8.16 -4.63 -3.99
C GLU A 86 -8.49 -5.81 -3.06
N ILE A 87 -7.55 -6.24 -2.21
CA ILE A 87 -7.78 -7.27 -1.18
C ILE A 87 -8.84 -6.80 -0.16
N VAL A 88 -8.74 -5.55 0.30
CA VAL A 88 -9.73 -4.96 1.22
C VAL A 88 -11.10 -4.85 0.54
N ARG A 89 -11.14 -4.42 -0.74
CA ARG A 89 -12.38 -4.31 -1.52
C ARG A 89 -13.05 -5.65 -1.72
N GLU A 90 -12.31 -6.71 -2.07
CA GLU A 90 -12.88 -8.06 -2.20
C GLU A 90 -13.41 -8.61 -0.86
N GLY A 91 -12.80 -8.22 0.25
CA GLY A 91 -13.33 -8.54 1.57
C GLY A 91 -14.63 -7.80 1.94
N MET A 92 -14.84 -6.61 1.36
CA MET A 92 -15.99 -5.73 1.66
C MET A 92 -17.18 -5.85 0.69
N PHE A 93 -16.96 -6.18 -0.58
CA PHE A 93 -18.01 -6.22 -1.61
C PHE A 93 -18.32 -7.65 -2.08
N GLU A 94 -19.58 -8.07 -1.93
CA GLU A 94 -20.05 -9.38 -2.38
C GLU A 94 -20.16 -9.42 -3.92
N GLY A 95 -19.47 -10.38 -4.56
CA GLY A 95 -19.44 -10.54 -6.02
C GLY A 95 -18.32 -9.78 -6.76
N TYR A 96 -17.46 -9.07 -6.03
CA TYR A 96 -16.25 -8.49 -6.60
C TYR A 96 -15.12 -9.52 -6.58
N HIS A 97 -14.79 -10.06 -7.76
CA HIS A 97 -13.58 -10.87 -7.94
C HIS A 97 -12.46 -9.96 -8.46
N SER A 98 -11.43 -9.74 -7.64
CA SER A 98 -10.25 -9.04 -8.12
C SER A 98 -9.45 -9.95 -9.06
N LEU A 99 -8.99 -9.38 -10.18
CA LEU A 99 -8.07 -10.06 -11.10
C LEU A 99 -6.65 -10.23 -10.51
N TYR A 100 -6.32 -9.51 -9.43
CA TYR A 100 -5.00 -9.49 -8.81
C TYR A 100 -5.11 -9.72 -7.31
N LEU A 101 -5.05 -10.99 -6.92
CA LEU A 101 -5.09 -11.43 -5.52
C LEU A 101 -3.74 -11.98 -5.04
N GLU A 102 -2.65 -11.28 -5.35
CA GLU A 102 -1.31 -11.69 -4.93
C GLU A 102 -0.81 -10.82 -3.77
N PRO A 103 -1.06 -11.21 -2.50
CA PRO A 103 -0.53 -10.50 -1.33
C PRO A 103 1.00 -10.57 -1.24
N PHE A 104 1.62 -11.51 -1.96
CA PHE A 104 3.06 -11.71 -1.96
C PHE A 104 3.83 -10.51 -2.53
N TYR A 105 3.34 -9.89 -3.61
CA TYR A 105 3.99 -8.73 -4.22
C TYR A 105 4.11 -7.52 -3.27
N PRO A 106 3.03 -7.01 -2.65
CA PRO A 106 3.12 -5.89 -1.72
C PRO A 106 3.92 -6.25 -0.46
N LEU A 107 3.86 -7.49 0.02
CA LEU A 107 4.71 -7.96 1.13
C LEU A 107 6.19 -7.94 0.76
N ALA A 108 6.57 -8.51 -0.37
CA ALA A 108 7.95 -8.50 -0.85
C ALA A 108 8.46 -7.06 -1.07
N PHE A 109 7.62 -6.17 -1.63
CA PHE A 109 7.95 -4.76 -1.79
C PHE A 109 8.14 -4.04 -0.46
N SER A 110 7.28 -4.29 0.53
CA SER A 110 7.45 -3.72 1.87
C SER A 110 8.76 -4.18 2.52
N ALA A 111 9.08 -5.48 2.41
CA ALA A 111 10.31 -6.05 2.96
C ALA A 111 11.57 -5.48 2.31
N THR A 112 11.60 -5.33 0.98
CA THR A 112 12.75 -4.75 0.28
C THR A 112 12.95 -3.28 0.65
N LEU A 113 11.86 -2.51 0.77
CA LEU A 113 11.91 -1.11 1.16
C LEU A 113 12.39 -0.93 2.61
N PHE A 114 11.92 -1.79 3.52
CA PHE A 114 12.37 -1.80 4.90
C PHE A 114 13.87 -2.15 5.01
N LEU A 115 14.31 -3.19 4.30
CA LEU A 115 15.73 -3.57 4.25
C LEU A 115 16.60 -2.46 3.65
N ALA A 116 16.12 -1.79 2.60
CA ALA A 116 16.83 -0.66 2.00
C ALA A 116 16.98 0.51 2.99
N GLY A 117 15.94 0.82 3.77
CA GLY A 117 16.00 1.83 4.83
C GLY A 117 17.01 1.47 5.91
N LEU A 118 17.03 0.19 6.32
CA LEU A 118 17.93 -0.30 7.36
C LEU A 118 19.39 -0.24 6.90
N ILE A 119 19.67 -0.65 5.67
CA ILE A 119 21.02 -0.54 5.08
C ILE A 119 21.46 0.92 5.01
N PHE A 120 20.58 1.83 4.58
CA PHE A 120 20.91 3.24 4.48
C PHE A 120 21.26 3.85 5.84
N HIS A 121 20.44 3.55 6.85
CA HIS A 121 20.69 3.99 8.23
C HIS A 121 22.02 3.46 8.77
N LEU A 122 22.32 2.17 8.56
CA LEU A 122 23.60 1.57 8.97
C LEU A 122 24.81 2.23 8.30
N ILE A 123 24.71 2.55 6.99
CA ILE A 123 25.79 3.25 6.27
C ILE A 123 25.98 4.65 6.85
N CYS A 124 24.89 5.37 7.14
CA CYS A 124 24.97 6.72 7.67
C CYS A 124 25.56 6.76 9.09
N ASP A 125 25.28 5.76 9.92
CA ASP A 125 25.88 5.60 11.26
C ASP A 125 27.40 5.40 11.19
N THR A 126 27.89 4.61 10.22
CA THR A 126 29.33 4.37 10.04
C THR A 126 30.12 5.58 9.57
N GLU A 127 29.50 6.55 8.89
CA GLU A 127 30.18 7.80 8.48
C GLU A 127 30.29 8.83 9.62
N ASN A 128 29.50 8.70 10.68
CA ASN A 128 29.46 9.65 11.80
C ASN A 128 30.48 9.35 12.92
N HIS A 129 31.22 8.24 12.82
CA HIS A 129 32.29 7.82 13.72
C HIS A 129 33.68 8.02 13.10
#